data_AF-A0A2D5BW70-F1
#
_entry.id   AF-A0A2D5BW70-F1
#
_cell.length_a   1.000
_cell.length_b   1.000
_cell.length_c   1.000
_cell.angle_alpha   90.00
_cell.angle_beta   90.00
_cell.angle_gamma   90.00
#
_symmetry.space_group_name_H-M   'P 1'
#
loop_
_entity.id
_entity.type
_entity.pdbx_description
1 polymer ?
#
loop_
_entity_poly.entity_id
_entity_poly.type
_entity_poly.pdbx_seq_one_letter_code
_entity_poly.pdbx_strand_id
1 'polypeptide(L)'
;MEIPWACPATGIIASGDCPMRTSLFVLMCAVCLPVLPAQSCASVNANPARADWFVDVAATNLSATGTKSDPFPTIGSAFTVADDNDRVFVAPGIYDPAAGETFPYQWGANASLSQLGVEIIGTAGAANTIVDGGGTASGFGIMRFRLLAAGAKVRGFTFRGYNGTLGAIRLGSVSANYEAYGVEISHCIFEGSVGSGVATFGASAALKIHDNIFVGNFDNGLWCSDITPNVNPCAPVTSGGEVYNNTFVGNGNGIRLQGGTWSVFNNVIVNSSVNGIFDFGLAGFPSASSSYTLDNNCVFGNTTDYGGGLVAGANSISADPMFVNAALNDFHLMPGSPCIDAGTGSLPSFLASDMDDDPRQLAGSSGVRVPDIGADEVNDVRHVATSASLAFPVVSYDVIGPPGDLVQRGYSMGQGNVLITEGNVLLDLASLTIIDAAPVSIPASGTLILPISLVGLPPSIIGTPIYSQAIVFGASGGRLTNAWTTIICP
;
A
#
# COMPACT_ATOMS: atom_id res chain seq x y z
N MET A 1 -9.82 -8.10 -30.10
CA MET A 1 -10.90 -9.10 -29.99
C MET A 1 -10.41 -10.14 -28.99
N GLU A 2 -10.67 -9.90 -27.71
CA GLU A 2 -10.22 -10.78 -26.62
C GLU A 2 -11.29 -11.84 -26.37
N ILE A 3 -10.89 -13.12 -26.34
CA ILE A 3 -11.79 -14.25 -26.10
C ILE A 3 -11.99 -14.38 -24.58
N PRO A 4 -13.24 -14.39 -24.07
CA PRO A 4 -13.50 -14.56 -22.65
C PRO A 4 -13.21 -16.00 -22.22
N TRP A 5 -12.39 -16.16 -21.18
CA TRP A 5 -12.13 -17.45 -20.55
C TRP A 5 -13.20 -17.71 -19.50
N ALA A 6 -14.28 -18.39 -19.87
CA ALA A 6 -15.25 -18.94 -18.93
C ALA A 6 -14.89 -20.41 -18.64
N CYS A 7 -14.74 -20.76 -17.36
CA CYS A 7 -14.69 -22.16 -16.92
C CYS A 7 -16.14 -22.67 -16.76
N PRO A 8 -16.57 -23.75 -17.43
CA PRO A 8 -17.91 -24.28 -17.22
C PRO A 8 -17.96 -25.09 -15.91
N ALA A 9 -18.93 -24.79 -15.07
CA ALA A 9 -19.29 -25.60 -13.92
C ALA A 9 -19.84 -26.97 -14.37
N THR A 10 -19.35 -28.07 -13.76
CA THR A 10 -20.14 -29.23 -13.28
C THR A 10 -19.22 -30.40 -12.89
N GLY A 11 -19.54 -31.07 -11.77
CA GLY A 11 -19.17 -32.48 -11.56
C GLY A 11 -18.49 -32.83 -10.23
N ILE A 12 -19.30 -33.28 -9.26
CA ILE A 12 -18.89 -33.99 -8.04
C ILE A 12 -18.19 -35.31 -8.40
N ILE A 13 -16.97 -35.59 -7.89
CA ILE A 13 -16.48 -36.94 -7.52
C ILE A 13 -15.57 -36.85 -6.28
N ALA A 14 -15.75 -37.82 -5.39
CA ALA A 14 -15.20 -37.95 -4.03
C ALA A 14 -13.73 -38.40 -3.94
N SER A 15 -13.13 -38.06 -2.78
CA SER A 15 -12.07 -38.73 -2.00
C SER A 15 -10.95 -39.50 -2.72
N GLY A 16 -9.71 -39.04 -2.50
CA GLY A 16 -8.49 -39.83 -2.66
C GLY A 16 -7.47 -39.12 -3.55
N ASP A 17 -6.39 -38.65 -2.93
CA ASP A 17 -5.14 -38.15 -3.53
C ASP A 17 -5.24 -36.97 -4.51
N CYS A 18 -4.80 -35.79 -4.05
CA CYS A 18 -4.60 -34.60 -4.89
C CYS A 18 -3.12 -34.49 -5.31
N PRO A 19 -2.70 -35.04 -6.47
CA PRO A 19 -1.42 -34.68 -7.04
C PRO A 19 -1.53 -33.29 -7.68
N MET A 20 -0.54 -32.45 -7.38
CA MET A 20 -0.31 -31.13 -7.99
C MET A 20 -0.69 -31.12 -9.48
N ARG A 21 -1.65 -30.30 -9.88
CA ARG A 21 -1.87 -29.98 -11.30
C ARG A 21 -0.79 -29.01 -11.77
N THR A 22 0.39 -29.55 -12.06
CA THR A 22 1.35 -28.96 -12.99
C THR A 22 0.90 -29.28 -14.41
N SER A 23 0.57 -28.25 -15.20
CA SER A 23 0.71 -28.18 -16.68
C SER A 23 -0.09 -26.99 -17.22
N LEU A 24 0.45 -25.78 -17.10
CA LEU A 24 0.00 -24.64 -17.90
C LEU A 24 0.84 -24.60 -19.18
N PHE A 25 0.49 -25.44 -20.16
CA PHE A 25 1.03 -25.33 -21.52
C PHE A 25 0.22 -24.27 -22.28
N VAL A 26 0.76 -23.06 -22.39
CA VAL A 26 0.23 -22.03 -23.30
C VAL A 26 0.84 -22.25 -24.68
N LEU A 27 0.05 -22.79 -25.60
CA LEU A 27 0.38 -22.86 -27.02
C LEU A 27 0.24 -21.46 -27.62
N MET A 28 1.35 -20.73 -27.80
CA MET A 28 1.35 -19.45 -28.52
C MET A 28 1.14 -19.69 -30.01
N CYS A 29 -0.07 -19.44 -30.49
CA CYS A 29 -0.27 -19.11 -31.89
C CYS A 29 0.27 -17.70 -32.11
N ALA A 30 1.34 -17.56 -32.88
CA ALA A 30 1.88 -16.27 -33.31
C ALA A 30 0.86 -15.57 -34.23
N VAL A 31 -0.16 -14.94 -33.64
CA VAL A 31 -1.02 -14.01 -34.35
C VAL A 31 -0.21 -12.73 -34.50
N CYS A 32 0.17 -12.42 -35.74
CA CYS A 32 0.75 -11.13 -36.11
C CYS A 32 -0.31 -10.05 -35.86
N LEU A 33 -0.41 -9.59 -34.61
CA LEU A 33 -1.26 -8.46 -34.25
C LEU A 33 -0.66 -7.21 -34.90
N PRO A 34 -1.47 -6.34 -35.50
CA PRO A 34 -0.98 -5.09 -36.05
C PRO A 34 -0.23 -4.33 -34.95
N VAL A 35 0.99 -3.88 -35.26
CA VAL A 35 1.76 -2.98 -34.40
C VAL A 35 0.95 -1.69 -34.29
N LEU A 36 0.18 -1.56 -33.22
CA LEU A 36 -0.42 -0.28 -32.87
C LEU A 36 0.72 0.72 -32.63
N PRO A 37 0.61 1.98 -33.11
CA PRO A 37 1.62 2.98 -32.85
C PRO A 37 1.84 3.07 -31.33
N ALA A 38 3.10 3.18 -30.92
CA ALA A 38 3.46 3.27 -29.51
C ALA A 38 2.72 4.46 -28.88
N GLN A 39 1.93 4.18 -27.85
CA GLN A 39 1.18 5.23 -27.15
C GLN A 39 2.18 6.06 -26.36
N SER A 40 2.23 7.37 -26.61
CA SER A 40 3.18 8.26 -25.92
C SER A 40 2.87 8.31 -24.43
N CYS A 41 3.93 8.38 -23.61
CA CYS A 41 3.85 8.70 -22.18
C CYS A 41 3.53 10.18 -21.94
N ALA A 42 2.52 10.67 -22.63
CA ALA A 42 2.11 12.06 -22.56
C ALA A 42 0.70 12.08 -22.00
N SER A 43 0.48 13.09 -21.17
CA SER A 43 -0.86 13.49 -20.78
C SER A 43 -1.75 13.57 -22.02
N VAL A 44 -2.89 12.87 -21.97
CA VAL A 44 -3.92 12.95 -23.00
C VAL A 44 -4.65 14.29 -22.89
N ASN A 45 -4.82 14.78 -21.65
CA ASN A 45 -5.33 16.10 -21.33
C ASN A 45 -4.41 16.75 -20.32
N ALA A 46 -3.49 17.61 -20.76
CA ALA A 46 -2.59 18.32 -19.85
C ALA A 46 -3.39 19.30 -19.00
N ASN A 47 -3.94 18.82 -17.88
CA ASN A 47 -4.61 19.62 -16.87
C ASN A 47 -3.57 19.98 -15.79
N PRO A 48 -3.09 21.23 -15.74
CA PRO A 48 -2.13 21.65 -14.73
C PRO A 48 -2.78 21.84 -13.35
N ALA A 49 -4.11 21.82 -13.26
CA ALA A 49 -4.85 22.00 -12.01
C ALA A 49 -5.25 20.64 -11.45
N ARG A 50 -4.56 20.23 -10.38
CA ARG A 50 -4.89 19.06 -9.57
C ARG A 50 -6.27 19.22 -8.92
N ALA A 51 -7.18 18.28 -9.18
CA ALA A 51 -8.49 18.20 -8.55
C ALA A 51 -8.54 17.15 -7.43
N ASP A 52 -9.48 17.37 -6.50
CA ASP A 52 -9.78 16.46 -5.41
C ASP A 52 -11.21 15.94 -5.59
N TRP A 53 -11.32 14.62 -5.72
CA TRP A 53 -12.59 13.90 -5.85
C TRP A 53 -12.92 13.17 -4.55
N PHE A 54 -14.18 13.19 -4.16
CA PHE A 54 -14.65 12.57 -2.91
C PHE A 54 -15.62 11.44 -3.24
N VAL A 55 -15.43 10.31 -2.59
CA VAL A 55 -16.26 9.10 -2.73
C VAL A 55 -16.76 8.70 -1.35
N ASP A 56 -18.06 8.45 -1.22
CA ASP A 56 -18.69 7.99 0.01
C ASP A 56 -19.79 6.98 -0.34
N VAL A 57 -19.63 5.73 0.12
CA VAL A 57 -20.60 4.67 -0.14
C VAL A 57 -21.98 4.96 0.46
N ALA A 58 -22.06 5.83 1.48
CA ALA A 58 -23.32 6.27 2.07
C ALA A 58 -24.04 7.33 1.20
N ALA A 59 -23.39 7.88 0.17
CA ALA A 59 -23.99 8.88 -0.70
C ALA A 59 -25.13 8.29 -1.53
N THR A 60 -26.25 9.00 -1.61
CA THR A 60 -27.46 8.54 -2.32
C THR A 60 -27.64 9.18 -3.69
N ASN A 61 -26.84 10.21 -4.03
CA ASN A 61 -26.94 10.92 -5.30
C ASN A 61 -26.15 10.18 -6.41
N LEU A 62 -26.85 9.43 -7.26
CA LEU A 62 -26.22 8.71 -8.38
C LEU A 62 -25.72 9.64 -9.50
N SER A 63 -26.10 10.93 -9.46
CA SER A 63 -25.61 11.99 -10.35
C SER A 63 -24.71 12.98 -9.62
N ALA A 64 -24.06 12.53 -8.55
CA ALA A 64 -23.15 13.34 -7.76
C ALA A 64 -22.04 13.96 -8.60
N THR A 65 -21.59 15.13 -8.18
CA THR A 65 -20.53 15.90 -8.82
C THR A 65 -19.13 15.50 -8.36
N GLY A 66 -19.00 14.69 -7.31
CA GLY A 66 -17.71 14.27 -6.76
C GLY A 66 -17.04 15.31 -5.87
N THR A 67 -17.75 16.39 -5.54
CA THR A 67 -17.27 17.39 -4.59
C THR A 67 -17.43 16.88 -3.15
N LYS A 68 -16.74 17.48 -2.19
CA LYS A 68 -16.84 17.05 -0.78
C LYS A 68 -18.26 17.09 -0.21
N SER A 69 -19.08 18.05 -0.64
CA SER A 69 -20.48 18.19 -0.23
C SER A 69 -21.46 17.33 -1.02
N ASP A 70 -21.02 16.77 -2.14
CA ASP A 70 -21.80 15.92 -3.04
C ASP A 70 -20.89 14.82 -3.61
N PRO A 71 -20.42 13.90 -2.74
CA PRO A 71 -19.44 12.88 -3.11
C PRO A 71 -20.05 11.82 -4.01
N PHE A 72 -19.21 11.20 -4.83
CA PHE A 72 -19.63 10.06 -5.63
C PHE A 72 -20.02 8.87 -4.74
N PRO A 73 -21.07 8.11 -5.09
CA PRO A 73 -21.46 6.91 -4.34
C PRO A 73 -20.51 5.73 -4.58
N THR A 74 -19.72 5.76 -5.66
CA THR A 74 -18.85 4.66 -6.07
C THR A 74 -17.46 5.16 -6.48
N ILE A 75 -16.45 4.35 -6.21
CA ILE A 75 -15.07 4.52 -6.69
C ILE A 75 -15.07 4.47 -8.22
N GLY A 76 -15.89 3.59 -8.81
CA GLY A 76 -16.07 3.51 -10.26
C GLY A 76 -16.46 4.84 -10.90
N SER A 77 -17.27 5.67 -10.23
CA SER A 77 -17.65 7.00 -10.73
C SER A 77 -16.47 7.97 -10.73
N ALA A 78 -15.68 8.01 -9.64
CA ALA A 78 -14.48 8.83 -9.56
C ALA A 78 -13.44 8.45 -10.62
N PHE A 79 -13.28 7.15 -10.90
CA PHE A 79 -12.43 6.65 -11.97
C PHE A 79 -12.78 7.24 -13.36
N THR A 80 -14.05 7.58 -13.62
CA THR A 80 -14.46 8.14 -14.93
C THR A 80 -14.11 9.60 -15.12
N VAL A 81 -13.75 10.32 -14.05
CA VAL A 81 -13.50 11.77 -14.08
C VAL A 81 -12.10 12.17 -13.64
N ALA A 82 -11.43 11.36 -12.81
CA ALA A 82 -10.09 11.63 -12.33
C ALA A 82 -9.08 11.61 -13.49
N ASP A 83 -8.33 12.69 -13.62
CA ASP A 83 -7.29 12.91 -14.64
C ASP A 83 -5.89 12.92 -14.00
N ASP A 84 -4.87 13.30 -14.76
CA ASP A 84 -3.49 13.36 -14.32
C ASP A 84 -3.29 14.18 -13.02
N ASN A 85 -2.59 13.59 -12.05
CA ASN A 85 -2.23 14.13 -10.73
C ASN A 85 -3.40 14.40 -9.77
N ASP A 86 -4.63 14.02 -10.14
CA ASP A 86 -5.80 14.14 -9.27
C ASP A 86 -5.69 13.23 -8.05
N ARG A 87 -6.45 13.58 -7.00
CA ARG A 87 -6.65 12.74 -5.82
C ARG A 87 -8.08 12.25 -5.73
N VAL A 88 -8.24 11.00 -5.32
CA VAL A 88 -9.52 10.39 -4.99
C VAL A 88 -9.54 10.01 -3.52
N PHE A 89 -10.31 10.74 -2.73
CA PHE A 89 -10.53 10.49 -1.31
C PHE A 89 -11.75 9.60 -1.11
N VAL A 90 -11.53 8.41 -0.57
CA VAL A 90 -12.56 7.41 -0.34
C VAL A 90 -12.87 7.35 1.15
N ALA A 91 -14.12 7.61 1.51
CA ALA A 91 -14.62 7.53 2.88
C ALA A 91 -14.61 6.08 3.40
N PRO A 92 -14.56 5.87 4.73
CA PRO A 92 -14.71 4.54 5.29
C PRO A 92 -16.02 3.88 4.86
N GLY A 93 -15.96 2.58 4.56
CA GLY A 93 -17.09 1.82 4.03
C GLY A 93 -16.66 0.52 3.35
N ILE A 94 -17.67 -0.27 2.96
CA ILE A 94 -17.49 -1.48 2.15
C ILE A 94 -17.98 -1.16 0.73
N TYR A 95 -17.05 -1.15 -0.21
CA TYR A 95 -17.26 -0.89 -1.63
C TYR A 95 -17.29 -2.23 -2.38
N ASP A 96 -18.50 -2.71 -2.65
CA ASP A 96 -18.77 -4.03 -3.24
C ASP A 96 -19.85 -3.93 -4.35
N PRO A 97 -20.20 -5.03 -5.04
CA PRO A 97 -21.23 -4.99 -6.08
C PRO A 97 -22.64 -4.65 -5.55
N ALA A 98 -22.92 -4.89 -4.25
CA ALA A 98 -24.19 -4.52 -3.63
C ALA A 98 -24.28 -3.01 -3.37
N ALA A 99 -23.14 -2.36 -3.15
CA ALA A 99 -22.97 -0.90 -3.10
C ALA A 99 -22.97 -0.23 -4.49
N GLY A 100 -23.09 -1.02 -5.57
CA GLY A 100 -23.15 -0.52 -6.95
C GLY A 100 -21.80 -0.47 -7.67
N GLU A 101 -20.73 -1.02 -7.06
CA GLU A 101 -19.45 -1.10 -7.74
C GLU A 101 -19.46 -2.10 -8.89
N THR A 102 -18.66 -1.81 -9.91
CA THR A 102 -18.46 -2.70 -11.06
C THR A 102 -16.97 -2.92 -11.26
N PHE A 103 -16.52 -4.16 -11.02
CA PHE A 103 -15.12 -4.55 -11.19
C PHE A 103 -14.86 -5.12 -12.59
N PRO A 104 -13.64 -4.92 -13.15
CA PRO A 104 -12.48 -4.23 -12.55
C PRO A 104 -12.50 -2.70 -12.70
N TYR A 105 -11.89 -1.98 -11.75
CA TYR A 105 -11.44 -0.61 -11.99
C TYR A 105 -10.19 -0.64 -12.88
N GLN A 106 -10.22 0.05 -14.02
CA GLN A 106 -9.16 -0.06 -15.04
C GLN A 106 -8.44 1.26 -15.27
N TRP A 107 -7.62 1.65 -14.29
CA TRP A 107 -6.83 2.87 -14.33
C TRP A 107 -5.85 2.87 -15.50
N GLY A 108 -5.81 3.99 -16.22
CA GLY A 108 -4.95 4.19 -17.38
C GLY A 108 -5.37 3.39 -18.61
N ALA A 109 -6.65 2.99 -18.71
CA ALA A 109 -7.20 2.32 -19.90
C ALA A 109 -7.87 3.27 -20.90
N ASN A 110 -8.11 4.53 -20.53
CA ASN A 110 -8.89 5.48 -21.32
C ASN A 110 -7.99 6.31 -22.26
N ALA A 111 -8.22 6.22 -23.56
CA ALA A 111 -7.47 7.00 -24.56
C ALA A 111 -7.88 8.48 -24.62
N SER A 112 -8.93 8.89 -23.90
CA SER A 112 -9.46 10.25 -23.83
C SER A 112 -9.28 10.91 -22.46
N LEU A 113 -8.81 10.17 -21.45
CA LEU A 113 -8.53 10.65 -20.10
C LEU A 113 -7.34 9.86 -19.55
N SER A 114 -6.17 10.52 -19.47
CA SER A 114 -5.01 9.91 -18.81
C SER A 114 -5.16 10.02 -17.29
N GLN A 115 -4.42 9.21 -16.55
CA GLN A 115 -4.51 9.12 -15.09
C GLN A 115 -3.11 9.04 -14.49
N LEU A 116 -2.17 9.77 -15.11
CA LEU A 116 -0.77 9.80 -14.74
C LEU A 116 -0.63 10.40 -13.34
N GLY A 117 0.05 9.72 -12.43
CA GLY A 117 0.27 10.23 -11.08
C GLY A 117 -0.99 10.35 -10.22
N VAL A 118 -2.11 9.73 -10.61
CA VAL A 118 -3.35 9.74 -9.80
C VAL A 118 -3.10 9.08 -8.44
N GLU A 119 -3.64 9.66 -7.37
CA GLU A 119 -3.54 9.10 -6.01
C GLU A 119 -4.94 8.71 -5.50
N ILE A 120 -5.09 7.47 -5.04
CA ILE A 120 -6.34 6.94 -4.49
C ILE A 120 -6.10 6.62 -3.02
N ILE A 121 -6.93 7.19 -2.15
CA ILE A 121 -6.68 7.27 -0.70
C ILE A 121 -7.90 6.78 0.06
N GLY A 122 -7.76 5.70 0.82
CA GLY A 122 -8.73 5.32 1.85
C GLY A 122 -8.52 6.20 3.08
N THR A 123 -9.44 7.13 3.32
CA THR A 123 -9.25 8.22 4.29
C THR A 123 -9.24 7.78 5.74
N ALA A 124 -9.69 6.57 6.03
CA ALA A 124 -9.74 5.98 7.36
C ALA A 124 -8.82 4.75 7.51
N GLY A 125 -7.85 4.60 6.59
CA GLY A 125 -6.92 3.48 6.56
C GLY A 125 -7.56 2.16 6.10
N ALA A 126 -6.72 1.14 5.94
CA ALA A 126 -7.13 -0.15 5.38
C ALA A 126 -8.16 -0.88 6.25
N ALA A 127 -8.12 -0.71 7.57
CA ALA A 127 -9.07 -1.35 8.49
C ALA A 127 -10.54 -0.91 8.26
N ASN A 128 -10.76 0.29 7.73
CA ASN A 128 -12.11 0.87 7.60
C ASN A 128 -12.52 1.16 6.15
N THR A 129 -11.59 1.10 5.18
CA THR A 129 -11.88 1.35 3.77
C THR A 129 -11.68 0.06 2.98
N ILE A 130 -12.78 -0.65 2.70
CA ILE A 130 -12.74 -2.02 2.18
C ILE A 130 -13.26 -2.03 0.73
N VAL A 131 -12.45 -2.54 -0.20
CA VAL A 131 -12.87 -2.89 -1.55
C VAL A 131 -13.07 -4.40 -1.61
N ASP A 132 -14.33 -4.82 -1.60
CA ASP A 132 -14.70 -6.23 -1.63
C ASP A 132 -15.10 -6.63 -3.06
N GLY A 133 -14.29 -7.50 -3.67
CA GLY A 133 -14.48 -7.97 -5.03
C GLY A 133 -15.80 -8.73 -5.27
N GLY A 134 -16.55 -9.07 -4.22
CA GLY A 134 -17.84 -9.76 -4.33
C GLY A 134 -17.74 -11.13 -5.03
N GLY A 135 -16.56 -11.77 -4.95
CA GLY A 135 -16.27 -13.02 -5.64
C GLY A 135 -15.91 -12.87 -7.12
N THR A 136 -15.56 -11.65 -7.60
CA THR A 136 -15.14 -11.45 -8.98
C THR A 136 -13.95 -12.35 -9.34
N ALA A 137 -14.06 -13.05 -10.47
CA ALA A 137 -13.02 -13.92 -11.03
C ALA A 137 -12.38 -13.32 -12.29
N SER A 138 -12.52 -12.00 -12.47
CA SER A 138 -11.94 -11.27 -13.60
C SER A 138 -10.44 -11.51 -13.70
N GLY A 139 -9.94 -11.88 -14.89
CA GLY A 139 -8.50 -11.96 -15.17
C GLY A 139 -7.78 -10.60 -15.11
N PHE A 140 -8.48 -9.52 -14.80
CA PHE A 140 -7.92 -8.19 -14.62
C PHE A 140 -7.86 -7.76 -13.15
N GLY A 141 -8.25 -8.62 -12.20
CA GLY A 141 -8.32 -8.28 -10.78
C GLY A 141 -9.61 -7.54 -10.41
N ILE A 142 -9.63 -7.03 -9.18
CA ILE A 142 -10.58 -6.01 -8.72
C ILE A 142 -10.16 -4.64 -9.28
N MET A 143 -8.86 -4.38 -9.31
CA MET A 143 -8.28 -3.13 -9.79
C MET A 143 -7.05 -3.41 -10.66
N ARG A 144 -6.87 -2.60 -11.70
CA ARG A 144 -5.76 -2.71 -12.65
C ARG A 144 -5.14 -1.36 -12.97
N PHE A 145 -3.82 -1.33 -13.05
CA PHE A 145 -3.04 -0.19 -13.56
C PHE A 145 -2.32 -0.55 -14.85
N ARG A 146 -2.33 0.38 -15.81
CA ARG A 146 -1.70 0.27 -17.13
C ARG A 146 -0.85 1.53 -17.45
N LEU A 147 -0.40 1.65 -18.70
CA LEU A 147 0.51 2.70 -19.16
C LEU A 147 0.07 4.12 -18.81
N LEU A 148 -1.19 4.48 -19.04
CA LEU A 148 -1.69 5.84 -18.75
C LEU A 148 -1.99 6.08 -17.27
N ALA A 149 -1.71 5.12 -16.39
CA ALA A 149 -1.73 5.33 -14.94
C ALA A 149 -0.30 5.27 -14.37
N ALA A 150 0.69 5.62 -15.19
CA ALA A 150 2.07 5.69 -14.76
C ALA A 150 2.22 6.65 -13.57
N GLY A 151 2.94 6.22 -12.53
CA GLY A 151 3.10 7.00 -11.30
C GLY A 151 1.89 6.96 -10.35
N ALA A 152 0.85 6.18 -10.64
CA ALA A 152 -0.33 6.09 -9.79
C ALA A 152 0.01 5.53 -8.40
N LYS A 153 -0.75 5.99 -7.41
CA LYS A 153 -0.58 5.60 -6.00
C LYS A 153 -1.88 5.08 -5.42
N VAL A 154 -1.82 3.99 -4.67
CA VAL A 154 -2.97 3.42 -3.96
C VAL A 154 -2.57 3.17 -2.51
N ARG A 155 -3.35 3.73 -1.58
CA ARG A 155 -3.09 3.50 -0.15
C ARG A 155 -4.32 3.52 0.74
N GLY A 156 -4.22 2.81 1.86
CA GLY A 156 -5.24 2.82 2.92
C GLY A 156 -6.47 1.97 2.61
N PHE A 157 -6.31 0.86 1.87
CA PHE A 157 -7.43 -0.01 1.49
C PHE A 157 -7.22 -1.45 1.94
N THR A 158 -8.30 -2.11 2.34
CA THR A 158 -8.36 -3.59 2.32
C THR A 158 -8.95 -4.05 0.99
N PHE A 159 -8.27 -4.98 0.31
CA PHE A 159 -8.77 -5.70 -0.85
C PHE A 159 -9.05 -7.15 -0.47
N ARG A 160 -10.29 -7.60 -0.72
CA ARG A 160 -10.73 -8.97 -0.43
C ARG A 160 -11.74 -9.47 -1.43
N GLY A 161 -12.15 -10.74 -1.31
CA GLY A 161 -13.25 -11.28 -2.13
C GLY A 161 -12.88 -11.45 -3.61
N TYR A 162 -11.59 -11.57 -3.94
CA TYR A 162 -11.13 -11.85 -5.29
C TYR A 162 -10.98 -13.36 -5.54
N ASN A 163 -11.71 -13.89 -6.52
CA ASN A 163 -11.72 -15.31 -6.91
C ASN A 163 -11.01 -15.59 -8.24
N GLY A 164 -10.27 -14.63 -8.79
CA GLY A 164 -9.53 -14.83 -10.03
C GLY A 164 -8.16 -15.47 -9.79
N THR A 165 -7.41 -15.68 -10.88
CA THR A 165 -6.12 -16.43 -10.85
C THR A 165 -4.87 -15.54 -10.86
N LEU A 166 -5.03 -14.23 -11.09
CA LEU A 166 -3.91 -13.26 -11.05
C LEU A 166 -3.92 -12.51 -9.70
N GLY A 167 -3.70 -11.20 -9.67
CA GLY A 167 -3.76 -10.39 -8.45
C GLY A 167 -5.12 -9.74 -8.23
N ALA A 168 -5.53 -9.54 -6.97
CA ALA A 168 -6.65 -8.64 -6.63
C ALA A 168 -6.37 -7.23 -7.16
N ILE A 169 -5.12 -6.77 -7.06
CA ILE A 169 -4.58 -5.73 -7.94
C ILE A 169 -3.69 -6.36 -9.01
N ARG A 170 -3.94 -6.00 -10.27
CA ARG A 170 -3.10 -6.36 -11.40
C ARG A 170 -2.31 -5.16 -11.93
N LEU A 171 -1.00 -5.33 -12.09
CA LEU A 171 -0.12 -4.34 -12.69
C LEU A 171 0.33 -4.80 -14.08
N GLY A 172 0.07 -3.98 -15.09
CA GLY A 172 0.59 -4.18 -16.45
C GLY A 172 -0.14 -5.21 -17.30
N SER A 173 0.46 -5.53 -18.45
CA SER A 173 0.04 -6.55 -19.42
C SER A 173 1.24 -7.15 -20.14
N VAL A 174 1.06 -8.33 -20.73
CA VAL A 174 2.01 -8.92 -21.70
C VAL A 174 1.84 -8.36 -23.12
N SER A 175 0.94 -7.39 -23.29
CA SER A 175 0.66 -6.73 -24.57
C SER A 175 1.41 -5.40 -24.61
N ALA A 176 2.12 -5.14 -25.70
CA ALA A 176 2.83 -3.88 -25.92
C ALA A 176 1.91 -2.67 -25.70
N ASN A 177 2.40 -1.65 -25.00
CA ASN A 177 1.71 -0.40 -24.62
C ASN A 177 0.74 -0.48 -23.42
N TYR A 178 0.72 -1.59 -22.68
CA TYR A 178 -0.11 -1.74 -21.48
C TYR A 178 0.71 -2.07 -20.23
N GLU A 179 2.01 -1.79 -20.25
CA GLU A 179 2.93 -1.92 -19.12
C GLU A 179 2.58 -0.93 -18.00
N ALA A 180 2.72 -1.34 -16.74
CA ALA A 180 2.63 -0.43 -15.61
C ALA A 180 4.02 0.18 -15.33
N TYR A 181 4.05 1.47 -14.96
CA TYR A 181 5.30 2.16 -14.64
C TYR A 181 5.12 3.03 -13.40
N GLY A 182 6.05 2.96 -12.44
CA GLY A 182 6.06 3.87 -11.30
C GLY A 182 4.88 3.73 -10.34
N VAL A 183 4.12 2.64 -10.41
CA VAL A 183 2.95 2.44 -9.55
C VAL A 183 3.39 2.14 -8.11
N GLU A 184 2.79 2.82 -7.15
CA GLU A 184 3.05 2.72 -5.72
C GLU A 184 1.82 2.12 -5.02
N ILE A 185 2.01 1.00 -4.33
CA ILE A 185 0.98 0.35 -3.50
C ILE A 185 1.50 0.31 -2.07
N SER A 186 0.81 0.99 -1.16
CA SER A 186 1.23 1.05 0.23
C SER A 186 0.09 1.12 1.23
N HIS A 187 0.34 0.80 2.50
CA HIS A 187 -0.66 0.89 3.56
C HIS A 187 -1.96 0.13 3.22
N CYS A 188 -1.86 -0.98 2.47
CA CYS A 188 -2.99 -1.79 2.06
C CYS A 188 -2.96 -3.18 2.69
N ILE A 189 -4.14 -3.77 2.86
CA ILE A 189 -4.31 -5.16 3.30
C ILE A 189 -4.86 -5.96 2.11
N PHE A 190 -4.25 -7.09 1.78
CA PHE A 190 -4.72 -8.04 0.77
C PHE A 190 -5.06 -9.36 1.46
N GLU A 191 -6.35 -9.66 1.61
CA GLU A 191 -6.79 -10.82 2.39
C GLU A 191 -7.60 -11.83 1.56
N GLY A 192 -7.25 -13.11 1.72
CA GLY A 192 -8.09 -14.23 1.31
C GLY A 192 -8.36 -14.35 -0.19
N SER A 193 -7.49 -13.81 -1.05
CA SER A 193 -7.65 -13.97 -2.50
C SER A 193 -7.42 -15.42 -2.93
N VAL A 194 -8.21 -15.94 -3.87
CA VAL A 194 -7.95 -17.25 -4.51
C VAL A 194 -6.69 -17.20 -5.37
N GLY A 195 -6.43 -16.05 -5.99
CA GLY A 195 -5.20 -15.77 -6.71
C GLY A 195 -4.12 -15.20 -5.79
N SER A 196 -3.39 -14.23 -6.31
CA SER A 196 -2.45 -13.41 -5.57
C SER A 196 -3.13 -12.17 -4.97
N GLY A 197 -2.56 -11.60 -3.91
CA GLY A 197 -2.98 -10.27 -3.43
C GLY A 197 -2.68 -9.20 -4.48
N VAL A 198 -1.41 -9.11 -4.88
CA VAL A 198 -0.95 -8.26 -5.98
C VAL A 198 -0.20 -9.13 -6.99
N ALA A 199 -0.42 -8.87 -8.29
CA ALA A 199 0.35 -9.51 -9.35
C ALA A 199 0.75 -8.51 -10.42
N THR A 200 2.04 -8.48 -10.74
CA THR A 200 2.52 -7.90 -11.99
C THR A 200 2.42 -8.94 -13.08
N PHE A 201 2.00 -8.54 -14.28
CA PHE A 201 1.84 -9.46 -15.39
C PHE A 201 2.33 -8.83 -16.69
N GLY A 202 3.57 -9.17 -17.06
CA GLY A 202 4.30 -8.55 -18.17
C GLY A 202 5.28 -7.49 -17.68
N ALA A 203 5.85 -6.72 -18.60
CA ALA A 203 6.86 -5.72 -18.28
C ALA A 203 6.29 -4.66 -17.33
N SER A 204 7.00 -4.43 -16.23
CA SER A 204 6.66 -3.38 -15.26
C SER A 204 7.94 -2.82 -14.69
N ALA A 205 7.97 -1.52 -14.43
CA ALA A 205 9.21 -0.84 -14.06
C ALA A 205 8.97 0.21 -12.98
N ALA A 206 9.97 0.39 -12.11
CA ALA A 206 9.94 1.34 -11.00
C ALA A 206 8.71 1.14 -10.08
N LEU A 207 8.25 -0.11 -9.93
CA LEU A 207 7.15 -0.41 -9.02
C LEU A 207 7.62 -0.28 -7.58
N LYS A 208 6.73 0.18 -6.70
CA LYS A 208 6.98 0.29 -5.27
C LYS A 208 5.85 -0.39 -4.52
N ILE A 209 6.18 -1.39 -3.73
CA ILE A 209 5.21 -2.18 -2.97
C ILE A 209 5.72 -2.24 -1.55
N HIS A 210 5.14 -1.42 -0.67
CA HIS A 210 5.68 -1.24 0.66
C HIS A 210 4.65 -0.98 1.75
N ASP A 211 4.95 -1.33 2.99
CA ASP A 211 4.06 -1.07 4.13
C ASP A 211 2.68 -1.70 3.92
N ASN A 212 2.62 -2.89 3.31
CA ASN A 212 1.38 -3.64 3.09
C ASN A 212 1.34 -4.93 3.91
N ILE A 213 0.12 -5.41 4.12
CA ILE A 213 -0.15 -6.69 4.78
C ILE A 213 -0.81 -7.65 3.78
N PHE A 214 -0.26 -8.84 3.61
CA PHE A 214 -0.78 -9.88 2.72
C PHE A 214 -1.12 -11.13 3.54
N VAL A 215 -2.40 -11.48 3.66
CA VAL A 215 -2.85 -12.53 4.57
C VAL A 215 -3.70 -13.56 3.85
N GLY A 216 -3.31 -14.84 3.94
CA GLY A 216 -4.15 -15.95 3.51
C GLY A 216 -4.48 -15.97 2.03
N ASN A 217 -3.68 -15.33 1.16
CA ASN A 217 -3.88 -15.43 -0.29
C ASN A 217 -3.43 -16.81 -0.76
N PHE A 218 -4.30 -17.52 -1.46
CA PHE A 218 -4.13 -18.94 -1.78
C PHE A 218 -2.92 -19.21 -2.69
N ASP A 219 -2.66 -18.35 -3.69
CA ASP A 219 -1.51 -18.51 -4.59
C ASP A 219 -0.27 -17.76 -4.10
N ASN A 220 -0.26 -16.43 -4.14
CA ASN A 220 0.87 -15.63 -3.67
C ASN A 220 0.39 -14.44 -2.86
N GLY A 221 1.12 -13.99 -1.84
CA GLY A 221 0.89 -12.64 -1.33
C GLY A 221 1.15 -11.64 -2.45
N LEU A 222 2.38 -11.69 -2.98
CA LEU A 222 2.84 -10.86 -4.08
C LEU A 222 3.47 -11.70 -5.19
N TRP A 223 3.02 -11.50 -6.43
CA TRP A 223 3.64 -12.05 -7.63
C TRP A 223 4.31 -10.95 -8.46
N CYS A 224 5.64 -10.93 -8.40
CA CYS A 224 6.53 -10.04 -9.13
C CYS A 224 7.01 -10.70 -10.43
N SER A 225 6.19 -10.66 -11.47
CA SER A 225 6.51 -11.09 -12.83
C SER A 225 6.93 -9.93 -13.75
N ASP A 226 8.12 -10.02 -14.32
CA ASP A 226 8.57 -9.25 -15.48
C ASP A 226 9.22 -10.18 -16.51
N ILE A 227 8.36 -10.77 -17.33
CA ILE A 227 8.71 -11.87 -18.24
C ILE A 227 8.67 -11.48 -19.73
N THR A 228 8.47 -10.20 -20.04
CA THR A 228 8.40 -9.70 -21.41
C THR A 228 9.37 -8.54 -21.59
N PRO A 229 9.94 -8.33 -22.79
CA PRO A 229 10.76 -7.14 -23.03
C PRO A 229 9.98 -5.87 -22.72
N ASN A 230 10.59 -4.97 -21.95
CA ASN A 230 10.01 -3.66 -21.68
C ASN A 230 10.06 -2.82 -22.97
N VAL A 231 8.90 -2.65 -23.61
CA VAL A 231 8.73 -1.77 -24.78
C VAL A 231 8.03 -0.45 -24.40
N ASN A 232 7.94 -0.16 -23.10
CA ASN A 232 7.27 1.02 -22.58
C ASN A 232 8.09 2.29 -22.91
N PRO A 233 7.53 3.24 -23.69
CA PRO A 233 8.20 4.50 -24.01
C PRO A 233 8.37 5.43 -22.79
N CYS A 234 7.66 5.18 -21.68
CA CYS A 234 7.82 5.87 -20.39
C CYS A 234 9.04 5.40 -19.58
N ALA A 235 9.61 4.22 -19.86
CA ALA A 235 10.54 3.57 -18.94
C ALA A 235 11.99 3.63 -19.45
N PRO A 236 12.95 4.13 -18.66
CA PRO A 236 14.37 4.04 -18.99
C PRO A 236 14.90 2.64 -18.69
N VAL A 237 14.64 1.65 -19.58
CA VAL A 237 15.29 0.32 -19.69
C VAL A 237 15.36 -0.60 -18.45
N THR A 238 15.02 -0.16 -17.24
CA THR A 238 15.03 -0.97 -16.02
C THR A 238 13.68 -1.65 -15.84
N SER A 239 13.70 -2.96 -15.64
CA SER A 239 12.54 -3.81 -15.34
C SER A 239 12.51 -4.16 -13.86
N GLY A 240 11.31 -4.31 -13.29
CA GLY A 240 11.06 -4.69 -11.89
C GLY A 240 10.77 -3.53 -10.94
N GLY A 241 11.15 -3.67 -9.67
CA GLY A 241 10.71 -2.75 -8.61
C GLY A 241 11.25 -3.08 -7.21
N GLU A 242 10.66 -2.42 -6.23
CA GLU A 242 11.09 -2.41 -4.83
C GLU A 242 9.97 -2.94 -3.94
N VAL A 243 10.29 -3.95 -3.13
CA VAL A 243 9.40 -4.61 -2.17
C VAL A 243 9.99 -4.45 -0.77
N TYR A 244 9.45 -3.50 0.00
CA TYR A 244 10.00 -3.10 1.29
C TYR A 244 8.97 -3.16 2.41
N ASN A 245 9.36 -3.54 3.63
CA ASN A 245 8.53 -3.33 4.81
C ASN A 245 7.11 -3.90 4.66
N ASN A 246 6.94 -5.09 4.10
CA ASN A 246 5.61 -5.72 4.03
C ASN A 246 5.55 -6.91 5.01
N THR A 247 4.34 -7.24 5.45
CA THR A 247 4.07 -8.41 6.28
C THR A 247 3.22 -9.42 5.52
N PHE A 248 3.76 -10.61 5.30
CA PHE A 248 3.12 -11.72 4.58
C PHE A 248 2.83 -12.86 5.56
N VAL A 249 1.57 -13.26 5.70
CA VAL A 249 1.15 -14.29 6.67
C VAL A 249 0.25 -15.32 6.00
N GLY A 250 0.64 -16.59 6.02
CA GLY A 250 -0.25 -17.69 5.62
C GLY A 250 -0.60 -17.74 4.14
N ASN A 251 0.22 -17.17 3.26
CA ASN A 251 -0.02 -17.19 1.81
C ASN A 251 0.44 -18.52 1.18
N GLY A 252 0.10 -18.77 -0.08
CA GLY A 252 0.69 -19.86 -0.87
C GLY A 252 2.21 -19.74 -0.94
N ASN A 253 2.69 -18.78 -1.73
CA ASN A 253 4.00 -18.17 -1.55
C ASN A 253 3.86 -16.80 -0.89
N GLY A 254 4.78 -16.38 -0.03
CA GLY A 254 4.83 -14.99 0.43
C GLY A 254 5.07 -14.05 -0.75
N ILE A 255 6.26 -14.17 -1.34
CA ILE A 255 6.69 -13.41 -2.51
C ILE A 255 7.15 -14.38 -3.60
N ARG A 256 6.58 -14.26 -4.80
CA ARG A 256 7.01 -14.98 -6.00
C ARG A 256 7.69 -14.01 -6.97
N LEU A 257 8.96 -14.26 -7.25
CA LEU A 257 9.78 -13.54 -8.23
C LEU A 257 9.80 -14.29 -9.55
N GLN A 258 9.78 -13.55 -10.65
CA GLN A 258 9.83 -14.12 -11.99
C GLN A 258 10.30 -13.08 -13.03
N GLY A 259 11.57 -13.12 -13.43
CA GLY A 259 12.18 -12.09 -14.28
C GLY A 259 12.32 -10.70 -13.62
N GLY A 260 12.92 -9.76 -14.33
CA GLY A 260 13.14 -8.38 -13.89
C GLY A 260 14.24 -8.19 -12.85
N THR A 261 14.38 -6.95 -12.39
CA THR A 261 15.30 -6.56 -11.31
C THR A 261 14.50 -6.16 -10.07
N TRP A 262 14.61 -6.93 -8.98
CA TRP A 262 13.82 -6.71 -7.77
C TRP A 262 14.69 -6.55 -6.54
N SER A 263 14.39 -5.52 -5.75
CA SER A 263 14.94 -5.31 -4.41
C SER A 263 13.89 -5.74 -3.38
N VAL A 264 14.21 -6.71 -2.53
CA VAL A 264 13.29 -7.29 -1.53
C VAL A 264 13.92 -7.19 -0.14
N PHE A 265 13.48 -6.21 0.65
CA PHE A 265 14.11 -5.89 1.93
C PHE A 265 13.08 -5.66 3.04
N ASN A 266 13.49 -5.90 4.29
CA ASN A 266 12.70 -5.59 5.48
C ASN A 266 11.29 -6.20 5.49
N ASN A 267 11.06 -7.31 4.79
CA ASN A 267 9.75 -7.97 4.80
C ASN A 267 9.70 -9.04 5.89
N VAL A 268 8.56 -9.17 6.55
CA VAL A 268 8.24 -10.34 7.38
C VAL A 268 7.45 -11.33 6.53
N ILE A 269 7.91 -12.57 6.40
CA ILE A 269 7.22 -13.62 5.66
C ILE A 269 7.08 -14.86 6.51
N VAL A 270 5.87 -15.14 6.96
CA VAL A 270 5.61 -16.26 7.86
C VAL A 270 4.50 -17.19 7.43
N ASN A 271 4.68 -18.46 7.79
CA ASN A 271 3.69 -19.52 7.62
C ASN A 271 3.16 -19.68 6.19
N SER A 272 3.98 -19.36 5.18
CA SER A 272 3.61 -19.60 3.79
C SER A 272 3.55 -21.10 3.52
N SER A 273 2.47 -21.55 2.90
CA SER A 273 2.19 -22.98 2.71
C SER A 273 3.13 -23.66 1.71
N VAL A 274 3.79 -22.90 0.83
CA VAL A 274 4.76 -23.39 -0.15
C VAL A 274 6.14 -22.78 0.05
N ASN A 275 6.32 -21.48 -0.19
CA ASN A 275 7.60 -20.80 0.02
C ASN A 275 7.43 -19.44 0.67
N GLY A 276 8.41 -19.00 1.46
CA GLY A 276 8.50 -17.60 1.88
C GLY A 276 8.78 -16.70 0.68
N ILE A 277 9.98 -16.79 0.12
CA ILE A 277 10.38 -16.09 -1.11
C ILE A 277 10.80 -17.12 -2.16
N PHE A 278 10.23 -17.04 -3.35
CA PHE A 278 10.40 -18.04 -4.40
C PHE A 278 10.77 -17.43 -5.75
N ASP A 279 11.89 -17.87 -6.33
CA ASP A 279 12.16 -17.65 -7.76
C ASP A 279 11.51 -18.75 -8.61
N PHE A 280 10.49 -18.37 -9.38
CA PHE A 280 9.83 -19.28 -10.31
C PHE A 280 10.67 -19.55 -11.58
N GLY A 281 11.67 -18.71 -11.84
CA GLY A 281 12.45 -18.69 -13.06
C GLY A 281 11.65 -18.23 -14.28
N LEU A 282 12.35 -18.07 -15.40
CA LEU A 282 11.77 -17.50 -16.62
C LEU A 282 10.79 -18.42 -17.36
N ALA A 283 10.68 -19.71 -16.98
CA ALA A 283 9.75 -20.66 -17.59
C ALA A 283 9.73 -20.66 -19.15
N GLY A 284 10.88 -20.38 -19.78
CA GLY A 284 11.02 -20.31 -21.25
C GLY A 284 10.59 -18.99 -21.89
N PHE A 285 10.25 -17.96 -21.12
CA PHE A 285 9.92 -16.63 -21.63
C PHE A 285 11.17 -15.82 -21.99
N PRO A 286 11.12 -15.01 -23.07
CA PRO A 286 12.23 -14.16 -23.51
C PRO A 286 12.29 -12.90 -22.64
N SER A 287 12.82 -12.99 -21.42
CA SER A 287 13.04 -11.80 -20.59
C SER A 287 14.44 -11.22 -20.77
N ALA A 288 14.57 -9.94 -20.44
CA ALA A 288 15.85 -9.25 -20.29
C ALA A 288 16.41 -9.51 -18.88
N SER A 289 17.06 -10.65 -18.66
CA SER A 289 17.73 -11.02 -17.40
C SER A 289 16.84 -11.11 -16.14
N SER A 290 17.36 -11.71 -15.08
CA SER A 290 16.74 -11.78 -13.75
C SER A 290 17.80 -11.41 -12.73
N SER A 291 17.53 -10.43 -11.88
CA SER A 291 18.46 -9.97 -10.85
C SER A 291 17.68 -9.65 -9.58
N TYR A 292 17.89 -10.44 -8.54
CA TYR A 292 17.20 -10.28 -7.26
C TYR A 292 18.19 -9.91 -6.18
N THR A 293 17.95 -8.80 -5.51
CA THR A 293 18.69 -8.40 -4.31
C THR A 293 17.74 -8.56 -3.14
N LEU A 294 18.04 -9.52 -2.25
CA LEU A 294 17.24 -9.79 -1.06
C LEU A 294 18.12 -9.77 0.18
N ASP A 295 17.75 -8.96 1.16
CA ASP A 295 18.40 -8.93 2.48
C ASP A 295 17.48 -8.35 3.55
N ASN A 296 17.87 -8.45 4.84
CA ASN A 296 17.09 -7.93 5.97
C ASN A 296 15.63 -8.40 5.98
N ASN A 297 15.31 -9.58 5.45
CA ASN A 297 13.97 -10.14 5.55
C ASN A 297 13.88 -11.07 6.76
N CYS A 298 12.74 -11.11 7.43
CA CYS A 298 12.46 -12.11 8.44
C CYS A 298 11.57 -13.20 7.85
N VAL A 299 12.03 -14.45 7.89
CA VAL A 299 11.32 -15.63 7.37
C VAL A 299 11.11 -16.63 8.50
N PHE A 300 9.88 -17.10 8.72
CA PHE A 300 9.63 -18.05 9.80
C PHE A 300 8.41 -18.94 9.55
N GLY A 301 8.56 -20.24 9.84
CA GLY A 301 7.45 -21.19 9.74
C GLY A 301 6.93 -21.45 8.33
N ASN A 302 7.62 -20.98 7.28
CA ASN A 302 7.28 -21.33 5.91
C ASN A 302 7.65 -22.80 5.62
N THR A 303 6.95 -23.45 4.68
CA THR A 303 7.36 -24.80 4.22
C THR A 303 8.79 -24.79 3.66
N THR A 304 9.15 -23.72 2.96
CA THR A 304 10.53 -23.44 2.51
C THR A 304 10.75 -21.94 2.57
N ASP A 305 11.72 -21.46 3.34
CA ASP A 305 11.94 -20.01 3.49
C ASP A 305 12.37 -19.35 2.17
N TYR A 306 13.30 -19.99 1.45
CA TYR A 306 13.80 -19.54 0.14
C TYR A 306 13.75 -20.68 -0.88
N GLY A 307 12.92 -20.54 -1.91
CA GLY A 307 12.74 -21.50 -2.98
C GLY A 307 13.37 -21.07 -4.31
N GLY A 308 13.50 -22.00 -5.26
CA GLY A 308 13.95 -21.67 -6.62
C GLY A 308 15.45 -21.42 -6.76
N GLY A 309 16.25 -21.84 -5.78
CA GLY A 309 17.70 -21.58 -5.75
C GLY A 309 18.09 -20.24 -5.10
N LEU A 310 17.10 -19.49 -4.60
CA LEU A 310 17.36 -18.33 -3.74
C LEU A 310 18.01 -18.75 -2.42
N VAL A 311 18.78 -17.83 -1.86
CA VAL A 311 19.41 -17.98 -0.55
C VAL A 311 19.15 -16.71 0.26
N ALA A 312 19.10 -16.85 1.58
CA ALA A 312 18.96 -15.72 2.48
C ALA A 312 20.07 -14.68 2.28
N GLY A 313 19.73 -13.40 2.39
CA GLY A 313 20.72 -12.33 2.50
C GLY A 313 21.47 -12.41 3.83
N ALA A 314 22.63 -11.75 3.91
CA ALA A 314 23.53 -11.86 5.07
C ALA A 314 22.92 -11.35 6.38
N ASN A 315 21.97 -10.40 6.31
CA ASN A 315 21.29 -9.79 7.43
C ASN A 315 19.83 -10.27 7.57
N SER A 316 19.43 -11.29 6.80
CA SER A 316 18.10 -11.88 6.93
C SER A 316 17.99 -12.73 8.20
N ILE A 317 16.80 -12.73 8.80
CA ILE A 317 16.50 -13.39 10.07
C ILE A 317 15.61 -14.61 9.79
N SER A 318 15.91 -15.73 10.45
CA SER A 318 15.05 -16.92 10.44
C SER A 318 14.61 -17.25 11.86
N ALA A 319 13.65 -16.47 12.37
CA ALA A 319 13.14 -16.55 13.74
C ALA A 319 11.71 -15.98 13.83
N ASP A 320 10.96 -16.38 14.85
CA ASP A 320 9.59 -15.92 15.08
C ASP A 320 9.56 -14.38 15.22
N PRO A 321 8.77 -13.64 14.41
CA PRO A 321 8.62 -12.20 14.55
C PRO A 321 7.85 -11.79 15.81
N MET A 322 7.29 -12.74 16.58
CA MET A 322 6.62 -12.48 17.85
C MET A 322 5.47 -11.47 17.72
N PHE A 323 4.48 -11.79 16.89
CA PHE A 323 3.28 -10.95 16.74
C PHE A 323 2.41 -10.93 18.01
N VAL A 324 1.78 -9.80 18.30
CA VAL A 324 0.86 -9.62 19.44
C VAL A 324 -0.30 -10.61 19.37
N ASN A 325 -0.99 -10.71 18.23
CA ASN A 325 -2.07 -11.69 18.05
C ASN A 325 -2.36 -11.99 16.57
N ALA A 326 -1.46 -12.77 15.95
CA ALA A 326 -1.59 -13.17 14.55
C ALA A 326 -2.91 -13.89 14.22
N ALA A 327 -3.52 -14.59 15.19
CA ALA A 327 -4.80 -15.29 14.99
C ALA A 327 -5.99 -14.34 14.80
N LEU A 328 -5.87 -13.08 15.26
CA LEU A 328 -6.85 -12.01 15.06
C LEU A 328 -6.36 -10.96 14.05
N ASN A 329 -5.37 -11.28 13.22
CA ASN A 329 -4.74 -10.36 12.27
C ASN A 329 -4.09 -9.12 12.92
N ASP A 330 -3.67 -9.23 14.18
CA ASP A 330 -2.87 -8.22 14.85
C ASP A 330 -1.38 -8.60 14.72
N PHE A 331 -0.73 -7.95 13.75
CA PHE A 331 0.65 -8.22 13.37
C PHE A 331 1.64 -7.18 13.92
N HIS A 332 1.24 -6.37 14.90
CA HIS A 332 2.18 -5.55 15.65
C HIS A 332 3.20 -6.47 16.35
N LEU A 333 4.46 -6.02 16.44
CA LEU A 333 5.52 -6.80 17.07
C LEU A 333 5.45 -6.68 18.60
N MET A 334 5.60 -7.79 19.31
CA MET A 334 5.73 -7.79 20.76
C MET A 334 7.12 -7.30 21.19
N PRO A 335 7.26 -6.71 22.40
CA PRO A 335 8.55 -6.41 22.98
C PRO A 335 9.48 -7.64 22.98
N GLY A 336 10.71 -7.45 22.49
CA GLY A 336 11.70 -8.52 22.38
C GLY A 336 11.68 -9.30 21.07
N SER A 337 10.80 -8.93 20.12
CA SER A 337 10.85 -9.46 18.76
C SER A 337 12.24 -9.28 18.14
N PRO A 338 12.76 -10.29 17.40
CA PRO A 338 14.01 -10.16 16.65
C PRO A 338 13.89 -9.22 15.44
N CYS A 339 12.68 -8.82 15.06
CA CYS A 339 12.42 -7.92 13.94
C CYS A 339 12.55 -6.44 14.31
N ILE A 340 12.58 -6.11 15.61
CA ILE A 340 12.69 -4.74 16.09
C ILE A 340 14.13 -4.22 15.85
N ASP A 341 14.25 -3.00 15.32
CA ASP A 341 15.50 -2.30 14.99
C ASP A 341 16.44 -3.13 14.06
N ALA A 342 15.89 -4.02 13.23
CA ALA A 342 16.67 -5.03 12.49
C ALA A 342 16.68 -4.85 10.95
N GLY A 343 15.95 -3.87 10.43
CA GLY A 343 15.90 -3.58 9.01
C GLY A 343 17.19 -2.95 8.46
N THR A 344 17.16 -2.59 7.18
CA THR A 344 18.21 -1.75 6.58
C THR A 344 17.92 -0.27 6.84
N GLY A 345 18.91 0.47 7.35
CA GLY A 345 18.82 1.93 7.51
C GLY A 345 18.97 2.71 6.19
N SER A 346 19.32 2.03 5.09
CA SER A 346 19.45 2.65 3.75
C SER A 346 18.11 2.59 3.00
N LEU A 347 17.12 3.32 3.50
CA LEU A 347 15.78 3.33 2.92
C LEU A 347 15.68 4.29 1.71
N PRO A 348 14.96 3.88 0.65
CA PRO A 348 14.48 4.81 -0.37
C PRO A 348 13.65 5.96 0.20
N SER A 349 13.68 7.13 -0.45
CA SER A 349 13.02 8.35 0.04
C SER A 349 11.49 8.30 0.08
N PHE A 350 10.88 7.32 -0.60
CA PHE A 350 9.43 7.10 -0.57
C PHE A 350 8.95 6.34 0.68
N LEU A 351 9.87 5.78 1.47
CA LEU A 351 9.57 5.13 2.75
C LEU A 351 9.67 6.14 3.89
N ALA A 352 8.60 6.93 4.07
CA ALA A 352 8.52 7.95 5.12
C ALA A 352 7.82 7.44 6.39
N SER A 353 6.74 6.68 6.22
CA SER A 353 5.89 6.16 7.28
C SER A 353 5.57 4.67 7.07
N ASP A 354 5.08 4.03 8.12
CA ASP A 354 4.59 2.65 8.13
C ASP A 354 3.07 2.55 7.93
N MET A 355 2.52 1.33 8.03
CA MET A 355 1.08 1.03 7.87
C MET A 355 0.16 1.89 8.75
N ASP A 356 0.64 2.37 9.89
CA ASP A 356 -0.10 3.08 10.91
C ASP A 356 0.19 4.60 10.95
N ASP A 357 0.88 5.08 9.91
CA ASP A 357 1.38 6.44 9.68
C ASP A 357 2.49 6.87 10.67
N ASP A 358 3.11 5.91 11.38
CA ASP A 358 4.26 6.13 12.23
C ASP A 358 5.54 6.32 11.40
N PRO A 359 6.48 7.19 11.80
CA PRO A 359 7.72 7.41 11.06
C PRO A 359 8.55 6.11 10.92
N ARG A 360 9.16 5.85 9.76
CA ARG A 360 9.92 4.60 9.58
C ARG A 360 11.26 4.53 10.32
N GLN A 361 12.07 5.58 10.30
CA GLN A 361 13.39 5.53 10.96
C GLN A 361 13.30 6.02 12.41
N LEU A 362 12.37 5.47 13.19
CA LEU A 362 12.31 5.74 14.63
C LEU A 362 13.58 5.21 15.31
N ALA A 363 14.05 5.93 16.32
CA ALA A 363 15.03 5.35 17.24
C ALA A 363 14.26 4.44 18.20
N GLY A 364 14.21 3.14 17.91
CA GLY A 364 13.54 2.15 18.74
C GLY A 364 14.29 1.87 20.04
N SER A 365 14.06 0.68 20.61
CA SER A 365 14.59 0.29 21.92
C SER A 365 16.12 0.26 22.00
N SER A 366 16.79 0.05 20.87
CA SER A 366 18.25 0.08 20.75
C SER A 366 18.83 1.50 20.71
N GLY A 367 18.00 2.51 20.51
CA GLY A 367 18.40 3.90 20.28
C GLY A 367 19.07 4.14 18.92
N VAL A 368 19.06 3.15 18.03
CA VAL A 368 19.57 3.26 16.66
C VAL A 368 18.40 3.53 15.71
N ARG A 369 18.59 4.45 14.76
CA ARG A 369 17.59 4.77 13.71
C ARG A 369 17.63 3.72 12.60
N VAL A 370 17.08 2.54 12.89
CA VAL A 370 16.93 1.46 11.92
C VAL A 370 15.47 1.02 11.99
N PRO A 371 14.77 0.92 10.85
CA PRO A 371 13.38 0.48 10.85
C PRO A 371 13.25 -0.94 11.37
N ASP A 372 12.10 -1.23 11.96
CA ASP A 372 11.65 -2.59 12.18
C ASP A 372 11.46 -3.32 10.84
N ILE A 373 11.69 -4.63 10.85
CA ILE A 373 11.35 -5.49 9.71
C ILE A 373 9.84 -5.76 9.77
N GLY A 374 9.10 -5.36 8.74
CA GLY A 374 7.67 -5.62 8.61
C GLY A 374 6.88 -4.38 8.20
N ALA A 375 5.55 -4.51 8.17
CA ALA A 375 4.62 -3.44 7.79
C ALA A 375 4.41 -2.37 8.87
N ASP A 376 4.90 -2.56 10.08
CA ASP A 376 4.61 -1.73 11.25
C ASP A 376 5.91 -1.46 12.03
N GLU A 377 6.10 -0.24 12.53
CA GLU A 377 7.13 0.14 13.49
C GLU A 377 6.57 0.07 14.92
N VAL A 378 7.37 -0.46 15.85
CA VAL A 378 7.02 -0.42 17.27
C VAL A 378 7.17 1.00 17.79
N ASN A 379 6.03 1.67 17.97
CA ASN A 379 5.94 2.98 18.60
C ASN A 379 5.07 2.94 19.87
N ASP A 380 5.54 3.56 20.95
CA ASP A 380 4.80 3.66 22.21
C ASP A 380 4.14 5.03 22.42
N VAL A 381 4.26 5.93 21.44
CA VAL A 381 3.63 7.24 21.42
C VAL A 381 2.83 7.46 20.14
N ARG A 382 1.59 7.96 20.25
CA ARG A 382 0.71 8.09 19.08
C ARG A 382 -0.33 9.19 19.22
N HIS A 383 -0.64 9.86 18.13
CA HIS A 383 -1.84 10.66 17.95
C HIS A 383 -3.06 9.78 17.67
N VAL A 384 -4.13 9.98 18.44
CA VAL A 384 -5.38 9.22 18.34
C VAL A 384 -6.62 10.12 18.45
N ALA A 385 -7.76 9.61 18.01
CA ALA A 385 -9.06 10.26 18.12
C ALA A 385 -9.96 9.65 19.22
N THR A 386 -9.43 9.35 20.41
CA THR A 386 -10.19 8.69 21.48
C THR A 386 -11.24 9.61 22.11
N SER A 387 -11.03 10.93 22.13
CA SER A 387 -12.00 11.92 22.61
C SER A 387 -12.20 13.10 21.63
N ALA A 388 -11.95 12.87 20.35
CA ALA A 388 -11.97 13.92 19.33
C ALA A 388 -13.32 14.64 19.28
N SER A 389 -13.32 15.90 19.74
CA SER A 389 -14.38 16.85 19.46
C SER A 389 -13.98 17.57 18.17
N LEU A 390 -14.73 17.35 17.11
CA LEU A 390 -14.61 18.11 15.85
C LEU A 390 -15.57 19.30 15.81
N ALA A 391 -15.90 19.87 16.98
CA ALA A 391 -16.82 20.99 17.09
C ALA A 391 -16.08 22.32 17.03
N PHE A 392 -16.30 23.11 15.97
CA PHE A 392 -15.78 24.47 15.91
C PHE A 392 -16.17 25.26 17.17
N PRO A 393 -15.25 26.01 17.81
CA PRO A 393 -13.91 26.37 17.34
C PRO A 393 -12.76 25.49 17.87
N VAL A 394 -13.03 24.29 18.36
CA VAL A 394 -12.03 23.44 19.02
C VAL A 394 -11.94 22.07 18.35
N VAL A 395 -10.74 21.72 17.88
CA VAL A 395 -10.42 20.33 17.50
C VAL A 395 -9.53 19.72 18.56
N SER A 396 -9.89 18.56 19.11
CA SER A 396 -8.97 17.77 19.93
C SER A 396 -8.49 16.54 19.14
N TYR A 397 -7.18 16.35 19.11
CA TYR A 397 -6.58 15.04 18.89
C TYR A 397 -5.68 14.76 20.10
N ASP A 398 -5.73 13.52 20.58
CA ASP A 398 -5.14 13.12 21.84
C ASP A 398 -3.78 12.51 21.58
N VAL A 399 -2.86 12.66 22.53
CA VAL A 399 -1.55 11.98 22.48
C VAL A 399 -1.56 10.86 23.52
N ILE A 400 -1.37 9.63 23.07
CA ILE A 400 -1.08 8.50 23.96
C ILE A 400 0.44 8.40 24.11
N GLY A 401 0.88 8.12 25.33
CA GLY A 401 2.28 7.83 25.63
C GLY A 401 2.48 7.53 27.11
N PRO A 402 3.72 7.26 27.55
CA PRO A 402 3.98 6.91 28.93
C PRO A 402 3.66 8.07 29.89
N PRO A 403 3.00 7.80 31.04
CA PRO A 403 2.71 8.83 32.04
C PRO A 403 3.95 9.58 32.52
N GLY A 404 3.86 10.91 32.58
CA GLY A 404 4.93 11.80 33.03
C GLY A 404 5.82 12.33 31.91
N ASP A 405 5.85 11.68 30.74
CA ASP A 405 6.60 12.17 29.58
C ASP A 405 6.05 13.51 29.08
N LEU A 406 6.89 14.30 28.41
CA LEU A 406 6.55 15.65 27.96
C LEU A 406 6.31 15.68 26.45
N VAL A 407 5.16 16.19 26.03
CA VAL A 407 4.74 16.27 24.63
C VAL A 407 4.91 17.71 24.13
N GLN A 408 5.53 17.87 22.97
CA GLN A 408 5.54 19.13 22.22
C GLN A 408 4.93 18.89 20.84
N ARG A 409 3.81 19.54 20.54
CA ARG A 409 3.08 19.35 19.28
C ARG A 409 3.37 20.46 18.28
N GLY A 410 3.36 20.09 17.00
CA GLY A 410 3.37 21.03 15.89
C GLY A 410 2.40 20.61 14.80
N TYR A 411 1.97 21.59 14.00
CA TYR A 411 1.25 21.35 12.77
C TYR A 411 1.88 22.07 11.60
N SER A 412 1.63 21.58 10.40
CA SER A 412 2.11 22.15 9.15
C SER A 412 1.01 22.14 8.10
N MET A 413 1.12 23.05 7.12
CA MET A 413 0.21 23.14 5.98
C MET A 413 0.65 22.21 4.83
N GLY A 414 1.80 21.55 4.98
CA GLY A 414 2.31 20.56 4.04
C GLY A 414 2.86 19.33 4.75
N GLN A 415 2.99 18.25 3.99
CA GLN A 415 3.74 17.07 4.42
C GLN A 415 5.22 17.28 4.14
N GLY A 416 6.06 16.66 4.95
CA GLY A 416 7.50 16.63 4.77
C GLY A 416 8.06 15.25 5.03
N ASN A 417 9.36 15.10 4.84
CA ASN A 417 10.10 13.91 5.26
C ASN A 417 11.53 14.36 5.60
N VAL A 418 11.71 14.87 6.82
CA VAL A 418 13.00 15.37 7.30
C VAL A 418 13.50 14.51 8.43
N LEU A 419 14.61 13.82 8.21
CA LEU A 419 15.24 12.98 9.23
C LEU A 419 15.93 13.85 10.30
N ILE A 420 15.52 13.68 11.56
CA ILE A 420 16.17 14.25 12.74
C ILE A 420 16.72 13.12 13.64
N THR A 421 17.21 13.47 14.83
CA THR A 421 17.82 12.50 15.76
C THR A 421 16.82 11.42 16.18
N GLU A 422 15.56 11.81 16.38
CA GLU A 422 14.46 10.99 16.87
C GLU A 422 13.73 10.20 15.76
N GLY A 423 13.94 10.55 14.49
CA GLY A 423 13.34 9.90 13.33
C GLY A 423 12.83 10.87 12.27
N ASN A 424 11.93 10.42 11.40
CA ASN A 424 11.40 11.25 10.31
C ASN A 424 10.30 12.20 10.81
N VAL A 425 10.54 13.50 10.68
CA VAL A 425 9.49 14.51 10.79
C VAL A 425 8.69 14.51 9.49
N LEU A 426 7.40 14.18 9.62
CA LEU A 426 6.47 13.99 8.49
C LEU A 426 5.76 15.30 8.09
N LEU A 427 6.24 16.43 8.62
CA LEU A 427 5.68 17.76 8.43
C LEU A 427 6.59 18.61 7.55
N ASP A 428 6.01 19.46 6.69
CA ASP A 428 6.76 20.50 6.00
C ASP A 428 7.27 21.51 7.04
N LEU A 429 8.59 21.59 7.19
CA LEU A 429 9.22 22.48 8.16
C LEU A 429 9.08 23.96 7.79
N ALA A 430 8.81 24.30 6.52
CA ALA A 430 8.65 25.68 6.08
C ALA A 430 7.35 26.31 6.59
N SER A 431 6.32 25.50 6.81
CA SER A 431 5.01 25.92 7.34
C SER A 431 4.71 25.38 8.75
N LEU A 432 5.72 24.81 9.43
CA LEU A 432 5.59 24.28 10.78
C LEU A 432 5.28 25.38 11.80
N THR A 433 4.21 25.18 12.55
CA THR A 433 3.83 25.99 13.70
C THR A 433 3.75 25.12 14.95
N ILE A 434 4.37 25.57 16.04
CA ILE A 434 4.33 24.90 17.33
C ILE A 434 3.05 25.32 18.08
N ILE A 435 2.29 24.33 18.57
CA ILE A 435 0.99 24.57 19.20
C ILE A 435 1.16 24.99 20.66
N ASP A 436 1.96 24.23 21.40
CA ASP A 436 2.08 24.40 22.84
C ASP A 436 3.22 25.37 23.15
N ALA A 437 2.96 26.38 24.00
CA ALA A 437 3.97 27.36 24.39
C ALA A 437 5.15 26.74 25.17
N ALA A 438 4.92 25.56 25.76
CA ALA A 438 5.91 24.71 26.41
C ALA A 438 5.46 23.25 26.35
N PRO A 439 6.37 22.27 26.49
CA PRO A 439 6.00 20.86 26.54
C PRO A 439 5.00 20.55 27.67
N VAL A 440 4.01 19.71 27.37
CA VAL A 440 2.92 19.35 28.29
C VAL A 440 3.09 17.91 28.76
N SER A 441 2.95 17.67 30.07
CA SER A 441 3.11 16.32 30.63
C SER A 441 1.91 15.41 30.33
N ILE A 442 2.19 14.17 29.93
CA ILE A 442 1.18 13.12 29.78
C ILE A 442 0.66 12.75 31.17
N PRO A 443 -0.66 12.82 31.41
CA PRO A 443 -1.24 12.52 32.72
C PRO A 443 -1.11 11.03 33.07
N ALA A 444 -1.41 10.70 34.33
CA ALA A 444 -1.39 9.31 34.83
C ALA A 444 -2.27 8.33 34.06
N SER A 445 -3.27 8.83 33.30
CA SER A 445 -4.10 8.02 32.41
C SER A 445 -3.37 7.52 31.17
N GLY A 446 -2.20 8.09 30.83
CA GLY A 446 -1.47 7.77 29.59
C GLY A 446 -2.07 8.41 28.33
N THR A 447 -3.11 9.22 28.47
CA THR A 447 -3.75 9.94 27.35
C THR A 447 -3.85 11.42 27.68
N LEU A 448 -3.15 12.22 26.90
CA LEU A 448 -3.14 13.67 27.00
C LEU A 448 -4.18 14.25 26.04
N ILE A 449 -5.31 14.71 26.60
CA ILE A 449 -6.37 15.39 25.85
C ILE A 449 -6.03 16.86 25.75
N LEU A 450 -5.82 17.36 24.53
CA LEU A 450 -5.42 18.74 24.32
C LEU A 450 -6.25 19.43 23.21
N PRO A 451 -7.23 20.26 23.59
CA PRO A 451 -8.00 21.03 22.62
C PRO A 451 -7.12 22.03 21.90
N ILE A 452 -7.21 22.07 20.57
CA ILE A 452 -6.63 23.09 19.71
C ILE A 452 -7.71 24.11 19.43
N SER A 453 -7.51 25.31 19.96
CA SER A 453 -8.33 26.45 19.59
C SER A 453 -8.01 26.85 18.15
N LEU A 454 -9.00 26.72 17.27
CA LEU A 454 -8.95 27.23 15.89
C LEU A 454 -9.26 28.73 15.82
N VAL A 455 -9.56 29.37 16.97
CA VAL A 455 -9.83 30.80 17.07
C VAL A 455 -8.58 31.58 16.63
N GLY A 456 -8.72 32.38 15.57
CA GLY A 456 -7.64 33.21 15.01
C GLY A 456 -6.88 32.58 13.84
N LEU A 457 -7.17 31.32 13.48
CA LEU A 457 -6.69 30.75 12.23
C LEU A 457 -7.37 31.45 11.03
N PRO A 458 -6.63 31.76 9.95
CA PRO A 458 -7.20 32.43 8.79
C PRO A 458 -8.32 31.58 8.17
N PRO A 459 -9.41 32.20 7.64
CA PRO A 459 -10.51 31.47 6.99
C PRO A 459 -10.08 30.53 5.86
N SER A 460 -8.92 30.77 5.25
CA SER A 460 -8.31 29.93 4.21
C SER A 460 -7.94 28.52 4.65
N ILE A 461 -7.92 28.24 5.96
CA ILE A 461 -7.67 26.89 6.49
C ILE A 461 -8.90 25.98 6.37
N ILE A 462 -10.12 26.54 6.26
CA ILE A 462 -11.33 25.74 6.06
C ILE A 462 -11.22 24.98 4.74
N GLY A 463 -11.40 23.66 4.79
CA GLY A 463 -11.24 22.76 3.64
C GLY A 463 -9.80 22.39 3.30
N THR A 464 -8.79 23.01 3.94
CA THR A 464 -7.38 22.67 3.74
C THR A 464 -6.93 21.61 4.76
N PRO A 465 -6.17 20.57 4.35
CA PRO A 465 -5.58 19.62 5.29
C PRO A 465 -4.52 20.30 6.17
N ILE A 466 -4.59 20.03 7.47
CA ILE A 466 -3.57 20.35 8.46
C ILE A 466 -2.91 19.04 8.88
N TYR A 467 -1.59 18.96 8.77
CA TYR A 467 -0.81 17.80 9.20
C TYR A 467 -0.22 18.10 10.57
N SER A 468 -0.37 17.18 11.52
CA SER A 468 0.10 17.36 12.89
C SER A 468 0.96 16.19 13.32
N GLN A 469 2.01 16.48 14.08
CA GLN A 469 2.91 15.48 14.66
C GLN A 469 3.41 16.01 16.00
N ALA A 470 3.74 15.11 16.92
CA ALA A 470 4.34 15.48 18.19
C ALA A 470 5.68 14.80 18.38
N ILE A 471 6.52 15.44 19.18
CA ILE A 471 7.67 14.82 19.81
C ILE A 471 7.37 14.63 21.29
N VAL A 472 7.63 13.44 21.79
CA VAL A 472 7.43 13.04 23.18
C VAL A 472 8.78 12.75 23.82
N PHE A 473 9.14 13.55 24.82
CA PHE A 473 10.39 13.47 25.56
C PHE A 473 10.19 12.66 26.84
N GLY A 474 10.92 11.56 26.96
CA GLY A 474 10.95 10.73 28.17
C GLY A 474 12.37 10.38 28.60
N ALA A 475 12.48 9.47 29.56
CA ALA A 475 13.78 8.99 30.05
C ALA A 475 14.59 8.23 28.98
N SER A 476 13.91 7.67 27.97
CA SER A 476 14.50 6.94 26.84
C SER A 476 14.95 7.85 25.68
N GLY A 477 14.67 9.16 25.75
CA GLY A 477 14.93 10.12 24.66
C GLY A 477 13.65 10.70 24.06
N GLY A 478 13.79 11.37 22.92
CA GLY A 478 12.66 11.87 22.15
C GLY A 478 12.12 10.80 21.19
N ARG A 479 10.80 10.68 21.10
CA ARG A 479 10.09 9.81 20.15
C ARG A 479 9.07 10.61 19.37
N LEU A 480 8.93 10.30 18.09
CA LEU A 480 7.96 10.97 17.22
C LEU A 480 6.68 10.15 17.15
N THR A 481 5.53 10.82 17.22
CA THR A 481 4.25 10.16 16.95
C THR A 481 4.04 9.97 15.45
N ASN A 482 3.06 9.16 15.07
CA ASN A 482 2.45 9.19 13.75
C ASN A 482 2.03 10.59 13.28
N ALA A 483 1.95 10.74 11.96
CA ALA A 483 1.37 11.91 11.33
C ALA A 483 -0.16 11.86 11.43
N TRP A 484 -0.76 12.98 11.82
CA TRP A 484 -2.21 13.12 11.96
C TRP A 484 -2.74 14.16 10.99
N THR A 485 -3.65 13.77 10.09
CA THR A 485 -4.26 14.71 9.15
C THR A 485 -5.63 15.15 9.65
N THR A 486 -5.82 16.46 9.81
CA THR A 486 -7.10 17.09 10.17
C THR A 486 -7.60 17.94 9.01
N ILE A 487 -8.87 17.78 8.63
CA ILE A 487 -9.53 18.68 7.67
C ILE A 487 -10.70 19.37 8.37
N ILE A 488 -10.61 20.68 8.53
CA ILE A 488 -11.65 21.48 9.18
C ILE A 488 -12.75 21.77 8.15
N CYS A 489 -14.00 21.45 8.51
CA CYS A 489 -15.17 21.73 7.67
C CYS A 489 -15.89 23.01 8.14
N PRO A 490 -16.61 23.71 7.23
CA PRO A 490 -17.42 24.89 7.57
C PRO A 490 -18.50 24.63 8.62
#